data_AF-A0A5K1GXC7-F1
#
_entry.id   AF-A0A5K1GXC7-F1
#
_cell.length_a   1.000
_cell.length_b   1.000
_cell.length_c   1.000
_cell.angle_alpha   90.00
_cell.angle_beta   90.00
_cell.angle_gamma   90.00
#
_symmetry.space_group_name_H-M   'P 1'
#
loop_
_entity.id
_entity.type
_entity.pdbx_description
1 polymer ?
#
loop_
_entity_poly.entity_id
_entity_poly.type
_entity_poly.pdbx_seq_one_letter_code
_entity_poly.pdbx_strand_id
1 'polypeptide(L)' 'SVALVAALVAMIMAVEFLTIADAKYSSYLRVYEEPGCRGSSEKYVACGCHNLEYNGGYKYDYNEKHDADSTMIG' A
#
# COMPACT_ATOMS: atom_id res chain seq x y z
N SER A 1 -7.44 -28.79 -27.25
CA SER A 1 -7.45 -29.94 -26.33
C SER A 1 -7.79 -29.45 -24.93
N VAL A 2 -8.35 -30.30 -24.06
CA VAL A 2 -8.70 -29.94 -22.67
C VAL A 2 -7.48 -29.42 -21.88
N ALA A 3 -6.29 -29.93 -22.18
CA ALA A 3 -5.03 -29.50 -21.57
C ALA A 3 -4.70 -28.01 -21.82
N LEU A 4 -5.03 -27.49 -23.00
CA LEU A 4 -4.72 -26.09 -23.36
C LEU A 4 -5.64 -25.11 -22.63
N VAL A 5 -6.91 -25.50 -22.44
CA VAL A 5 -7.88 -24.73 -21.65
C VAL A 5 -7.49 -24.73 -20.17
N ALA A 6 -7.07 -25.88 -19.62
CA ALA A 6 -6.60 -25.97 -18.24
C ALA A 6 -5.35 -25.11 -17.98
N ALA A 7 -4.41 -25.09 -18.93
CA ALA A 7 -3.22 -24.24 -18.85
C ALA A 7 -3.58 -22.74 -18.85
N LEU A 8 -4.52 -22.33 -19.70
CA LEU A 8 -4.98 -20.94 -19.76
C LEU A 8 -5.64 -20.51 -18.44
N VAL A 9 -6.52 -21.35 -17.88
CA VAL A 9 -7.17 -21.08 -16.59
C VAL A 9 -6.15 -20.97 -15.47
N ALA A 10 -5.16 -21.85 -15.41
CA ALA A 10 -4.10 -21.79 -14.41
C ALA A 10 -3.27 -20.50 -14.49
N MET A 11 -2.98 -20.02 -15.71
CA MET A 11 -2.28 -18.75 -15.92
C MET A 11 -3.10 -17.54 -15.46
N ILE A 12 -4.41 -17.51 -15.77
CA ILE A 12 -5.31 -16.43 -15.34
C ILE A 12 -5.37 -16.38 -13.80
N MET A 13 -5.58 -17.54 -13.16
CA MET A 13 -5.62 -17.63 -11.70
C MET A 13 -4.30 -17.17 -11.07
N ALA A 14 -3.15 -17.55 -11.63
CA ALA A 14 -1.84 -17.13 -11.12
C ALA A 14 -1.64 -15.60 -11.18
N VAL A 15 -2.13 -14.92 -12.22
CA VAL A 15 -2.08 -13.45 -12.34
C VAL A 15 -3.00 -12.79 -11.32
N GLU A 16 -4.18 -13.35 -11.07
CA GLU A 16 -5.09 -12.83 -10.03
C GLU A 16 -4.48 -12.95 -8.62
N PHE A 17 -3.86 -14.09 -8.29
CA PHE A 17 -3.21 -14.25 -6.97
C PHE A 17 -2.01 -13.31 -6.77
N LEU A 18 -1.22 -13.04 -7.82
CA LEU A 18 -0.09 -12.11 -7.75
C LEU A 18 -0.54 -10.65 -7.56
N THR A 19 -1.68 -10.26 -8.13
CA THR A 19 -2.18 -8.88 -8.02
C THR A 19 -2.87 -8.58 -6.68
N ILE A 20 -3.47 -9.60 -6.04
CA ILE A 20 -4.18 -9.43 -4.76
C ILE A 20 -3.20 -9.35 -3.56
N ALA A 21 -2.04 -10.00 -3.64
CA ALA A 21 -1.08 -10.08 -2.53
C ALA A 21 -0.38 -8.74 -2.21
N ASP A 22 -0.15 -7.90 -3.22
CA ASP A 22 0.63 -6.66 -3.06
C ASP A 22 -0.26 -5.42 -2.78
N ALA A 23 -1.46 -5.38 -3.35
CA ALA A 23 -2.31 -4.19 -3.29
C ALA A 23 -3.03 -3.98 -1.95
N LYS A 24 -3.16 -5.02 -1.10
CA LYS A 24 -4.02 -4.98 0.10
C LYS A 24 -3.28 -4.63 1.40
N TYR A 25 -1.95 -4.69 1.41
CA TYR A 25 -1.16 -4.68 2.65
C TYR A 25 -0.02 -3.67 2.65
N SER A 26 -0.28 -2.46 2.17
CA SER A 26 0.71 -1.38 2.20
C SER A 26 0.20 -0.24 3.07
N SER A 27 0.85 -0.06 4.22
CA SER A 27 0.66 1.13 5.06
C SER A 27 1.25 2.33 4.36
N TYR A 28 0.58 3.48 4.45
CA TYR A 28 1.10 4.71 3.85
C TYR A 28 0.82 5.93 4.71
N LEU A 29 1.75 6.88 4.65
CA LEU A 29 1.57 8.23 5.15
C LEU A 29 1.03 9.10 4.02
N ARG A 30 -0.08 9.79 4.26
CA ARG A 30 -0.59 10.84 3.37
C ARG A 30 -0.41 12.19 4.02
N VAL A 31 0.12 13.13 3.26
CA VAL A 31 0.40 14.51 3.67
C VAL A 31 -0.44 15.46 2.84
N TYR A 32 -0.96 16.50 3.47
CA TYR A 32 -1.91 17.46 2.89
C TYR A 32 -1.33 18.87 2.90
N GLU A 33 -1.65 19.63 1.85
CA GLU A 33 -1.24 21.02 1.66
C GLU A 33 -1.88 21.96 2.71
N GLU A 34 -3.18 21.81 2.95
CA GLU A 34 -3.94 22.65 3.87
C GLU A 34 -4.04 22.03 5.28
N PRO A 35 -4.31 22.84 6.33
CA PRO A 35 -4.58 22.33 7.67
C PRO A 35 -5.71 21.28 7.68
N GLY A 36 -5.48 20.19 8.40
CA GLY A 36 -6.37 19.02 8.39
C GLY A 36 -6.14 18.12 7.16
N CYS A 37 -7.15 17.37 6.75
CA CYS A 37 -7.05 16.45 5.60
C CYS A 37 -7.68 17.07 4.33
N ARG A 38 -7.25 18.28 3.95
CA ARG A 38 -7.87 19.09 2.88
C ARG A 38 -6.84 19.52 1.83
N GLY A 39 -7.33 19.95 0.67
CA GLY A 39 -6.49 20.42 -0.44
C GLY A 39 -5.75 19.30 -1.16
N SER A 40 -4.64 19.66 -1.80
CA SER A 40 -3.74 18.72 -2.47
C SER A 40 -3.12 17.76 -1.46
N SER A 41 -2.78 16.54 -1.90
CA SER A 41 -2.15 15.56 -1.02
C SER A 41 -1.19 14.66 -1.76
N GLU A 42 -0.17 14.20 -1.03
CA GLU A 42 0.84 13.27 -1.52
C GLU A 42 0.88 12.01 -0.63
N LYS A 43 1.21 10.87 -1.23
CA LYS A 43 1.30 9.57 -0.52
C LYS A 43 2.73 9.06 -0.50
N TYR A 44 3.16 8.67 0.69
CA TYR A 44 4.45 8.06 0.98
C TYR A 44 4.22 6.63 1.47
N VAL A 45 4.59 5.68 0.61
CA VAL A 45 4.30 4.25 0.79
C VAL A 45 5.54 3.45 1.22
N ALA A 46 6.74 4.02 0.98
CA ALA A 46 8.00 3.37 1.32
C ALA A 46 8.40 3.61 2.78
N CYS A 47 8.98 2.59 3.42
CA CYS A 47 9.61 2.73 4.73
C CYS A 47 10.83 3.66 4.66
N GLY A 48 11.18 4.28 5.80
CA GLY A 48 12.32 5.19 5.93
C GLY A 48 11.92 6.67 6.02
N CYS A 49 12.93 7.55 6.04
CA CYS A 49 12.71 8.99 6.10
C CYS A 49 12.53 9.57 4.69
N HIS A 50 11.52 10.42 4.54
CA HIS A 50 11.24 11.12 3.29
C HIS A 50 11.15 12.62 3.55
N ASN A 51 11.60 13.41 2.58
CA ASN A 51 11.36 14.85 2.60
C ASN A 51 9.92 15.10 2.15
N LEU A 52 9.08 15.62 3.05
CA LEU A 52 7.68 15.86 2.78
C LEU A 52 7.50 17.19 2.04
N GLU A 53 6.75 17.18 0.94
CA GLU A 53 6.44 18.41 0.19
C GLU A 53 5.48 19.33 0.95
N TYR A 54 4.48 18.75 1.61
CA TYR A 54 3.44 19.47 2.34
C TYR A 54 3.56 19.33 3.87
N ASN A 55 3.05 20.33 4.59
CA ASN A 55 3.11 20.41 6.05
C ASN A 55 1.77 20.78 6.72
N GLY A 56 0.65 20.75 5.99
CA GLY A 56 -0.66 21.19 6.49
C GLY A 56 -1.34 20.17 7.41
N GLY A 57 -1.45 18.92 6.97
CA GLY A 57 -1.97 17.83 7.80
C GLY A 57 -1.49 16.46 7.37
N TYR A 58 -1.65 15.49 8.28
CA TYR A 58 -1.06 14.16 8.16
C TYR A 58 -2.12 13.10 8.46
N LYS A 59 -2.16 12.05 7.64
CA LYS A 59 -2.97 10.86 7.88
C LYS A 59 -2.13 9.61 7.64
N TYR A 60 -2.03 8.77 8.66
CA TYR A 60 -1.40 7.46 8.53
C TYR A 60 -2.49 6.41 8.38
N ASP A 61 -2.52 5.74 7.22
CA ASP A 61 -3.42 4.61 6.98
C ASP A 61 -2.61 3.33 7.20
N TYR A 62 -2.86 2.68 8.34
CA TYR A 62 -2.24 1.41 8.69
C TYR A 62 -3.00 0.27 8.01
N ASN A 63 -2.34 -0.46 7.12
CA ASN A 63 -2.88 -1.70 6.56
C ASN A 63 -2.06 -2.85 7.14
N GLU A 64 -2.75 -3.71 7.91
CA GLU A 64 -2.21 -4.78 8.76
C GLU A 64 -1.35 -5.82 8.01
N LYS A 65 -0.13 -5.47 7.63
CA LYS A 65 0.96 -6.43 7.75
C LYS A 65 1.69 -6.03 9.01
N HIS A 66 1.41 -6.76 10.09
CA HIS A 66 2.14 -6.63 11.34
C HIS A 66 3.62 -6.86 11.01
N ASP A 67 4.37 -5.77 10.89
CA ASP A 67 5.80 -5.83 10.70
C ASP A 67 6.39 -6.22 12.06
N ALA A 68 7.00 -7.40 12.14
CA ALA A 68 7.47 -7.97 13.41
C ALA A 68 8.56 -7.10 14.06
N ASP A 69 9.21 -6.24 13.27
CA ASP A 69 10.21 -5.27 13.74
C ASP A 69 9.60 -3.93 14.20
N SER A 70 8.30 -3.71 14.00
CA SER A 70 7.61 -2.51 14.52
C SER A 70 7.32 -2.65 16.01
N THR A 71 8.36 -2.58 16.84
CA THR A 71 8.19 -2.43 18.29
C THR A 71 7.76 -1.00 18.57
N MET A 72 6.51 -0.80 18.99
CA MET A 72 6.09 0.50 19.53
C MET A 72 6.80 0.68 20.88
N ILE A 73 7.82 1.52 20.90
CA ILE A 73 8.54 1.89 22.12
C ILE A 73 7.62 2.83 22.91
N GLY A 74 6.99 2.30 23.95
CA GLY A 74 6.17 3.06 24.91
C GLY A 74 7.00 3.66 26.04
#